data_AF-A0A3N5K0B7-F1
#
_entry.id   AF-A0A3N5K0B7-F1
#
_cell.length_a   1.000
_cell.length_b   1.000
_cell.length_c   1.000
_cell.angle_alpha   90.00
_cell.angle_beta   90.00
_cell.angle_gamma   90.00
#
_symmetry.space_group_name_H-M   'P 1'
#
loop_
_entity.id
_entity.type
_entity.pdbx_description
1 polymer ?
#
loop_
_entity_poly.entity_id
_entity_poly.type
_entity_poly.pdbx_seq_one_letter_code
_entity_poly.pdbx_strand_id
1 'polypeptide(L)'
;MARSPAHALAAGVVSGTMESCDRIQDRLLDFIEGELADGEFRQIEAHLARCARCGREAAALRETVARVRDLPVSAVPDGLLDGLAAAVQKRIASDPAHRPPFWQRLARWIGGLPGLQPVPAVSAAAALGLLLAIGLGQGPRVPHAPSTGDGVVAAESLSIAQNLDLLEQFDLLEELDVLEQLPLLRSPAGDQAVKRG
;
A
#
# COMPACT_ATOMS: atom_id res chain seq x y z
N MET A 1 69.49 5.39 14.74
CA MET A 1 69.10 4.03 15.19
C MET A 1 68.08 4.25 16.30
N ALA A 2 66.82 3.81 16.29
CA ALA A 2 66.05 2.95 15.40
C ALA A 2 64.56 3.39 15.48
N ARG A 3 63.85 3.30 14.36
CA ARG A 3 62.38 3.39 14.30
C ARG A 3 61.79 2.15 14.99
N SER A 4 60.82 2.31 15.88
CA SER A 4 60.00 1.20 16.39
C SER A 4 58.58 1.31 15.79
N PRO A 5 58.16 0.37 14.94
CA PRO A 5 56.83 0.32 14.33
C PRO A 5 55.97 -0.75 15.02
N ALA A 6 54.88 -0.38 15.69
CA ALA A 6 53.94 -1.35 16.25
C ALA A 6 52.49 -0.83 16.42
N HIS A 7 52.03 0.05 15.53
CA HIS A 7 50.60 0.40 15.43
C HIS A 7 50.06 0.18 14.01
N ALA A 8 50.45 -0.94 13.40
CA ALA A 8 49.77 -1.49 12.24
C ALA A 8 49.09 -2.79 12.69
N LEU A 9 47.82 -2.97 12.29
CA LEU A 9 46.92 -4.12 12.49
C LEU A 9 45.83 -3.94 13.56
N ALA A 10 44.73 -3.26 13.21
CA ALA A 10 43.37 -3.58 13.69
C ALA A 10 42.22 -2.91 12.88
N ALA A 11 42.43 -2.59 11.60
CA ALA A 11 41.42 -1.91 10.77
C ALA A 11 40.58 -2.87 9.90
N GLY A 12 40.18 -4.04 10.44
CA GLY A 12 39.66 -5.15 9.60
C GLY A 12 38.34 -5.81 10.00
N VAL A 13 37.58 -5.33 11.00
CA VAL A 13 36.35 -6.03 11.47
C VAL A 13 35.09 -5.14 11.51
N VAL A 14 35.19 -3.83 11.24
CA VAL A 14 34.06 -2.92 11.51
C VAL A 14 32.97 -2.92 10.42
N SER A 15 33.27 -3.26 9.16
CA SER A 15 32.26 -3.18 8.08
C SER A 15 31.11 -4.18 8.16
N GLY A 16 31.24 -5.29 8.90
CA GLY A 16 30.15 -6.26 9.08
C GLY A 16 29.14 -5.89 10.17
N THR A 17 29.39 -4.81 10.93
CA THR A 17 28.57 -4.47 12.10
C THR A 17 27.50 -3.41 11.83
N MET A 18 27.75 -2.45 10.94
CA MET A 18 26.79 -1.36 10.66
C MET A 18 25.56 -1.85 9.88
N GLU A 19 25.74 -2.54 8.76
CA GLU A 19 24.62 -3.14 8.00
C GLU A 19 23.81 -4.14 8.85
N SER A 20 24.49 -4.85 9.76
CA SER A 20 23.81 -5.72 10.71
C SER A 20 23.05 -4.93 11.77
N CYS A 21 23.55 -3.80 12.26
CA CYS A 21 22.82 -2.98 13.24
C CYS A 21 21.57 -2.37 12.61
N ASP A 22 21.68 -1.83 11.40
CA ASP A 22 20.57 -1.17 10.71
C ASP A 22 19.42 -2.18 10.47
N ARG A 23 19.74 -3.38 9.97
CA ARG A 23 18.75 -4.46 9.82
C ARG A 23 18.11 -4.89 11.15
N ILE A 24 18.87 -4.86 12.24
CA ILE A 24 18.35 -5.21 13.57
C ILE A 24 17.41 -4.11 14.06
N GLN A 25 17.78 -2.84 13.87
CA GLN A 25 16.99 -1.67 14.24
C GLN A 25 15.61 -1.69 13.59
N ASP A 26 15.55 -1.98 12.30
CA ASP A 26 14.31 -2.06 11.52
C ASP A 26 13.34 -3.15 12.03
N ARG A 27 13.85 -4.15 12.75
CA ARG A 27 13.07 -5.30 13.24
C ARG A 27 12.88 -5.29 14.76
N LEU A 28 13.28 -4.21 15.46
CA LEU A 28 13.13 -4.13 16.92
C LEU A 28 11.67 -4.08 17.37
N LEU A 29 10.78 -3.45 16.60
CA LEU A 29 9.36 -3.38 16.95
C LEU A 29 8.72 -4.78 16.88
N ASP A 30 8.88 -5.48 15.77
CA ASP A 30 8.42 -6.86 15.59
C ASP A 30 8.98 -7.78 16.69
N PHE A 31 10.26 -7.60 17.06
CA PHE A 31 10.89 -8.35 18.15
C PHE A 31 10.24 -8.08 19.52
N ILE A 32 9.84 -6.84 19.79
CA ILE A 32 9.19 -6.44 21.04
C ILE A 32 7.74 -6.90 21.09
N GLU A 33 7.02 -6.82 19.97
CA GLU A 33 5.64 -7.29 19.82
C GLU A 33 5.56 -8.83 19.72
N GLY A 34 6.68 -9.51 19.44
CA GLY A 34 6.75 -10.97 19.34
C GLY A 34 6.25 -11.53 18.01
N GLU A 35 6.33 -10.74 16.94
CA GLU A 35 5.82 -11.07 15.60
C GLU A 35 6.86 -11.79 14.71
N LEU A 36 8.08 -11.96 15.22
CA LEU A 36 9.18 -12.63 14.50
C LEU A 36 9.13 -14.15 14.62
N ALA A 37 9.62 -14.84 13.58
CA ALA A 37 9.85 -16.28 13.64
C ALA A 37 10.97 -16.62 14.66
N ASP A 38 10.91 -17.79 15.29
CA ASP A 38 11.87 -18.24 16.32
C ASP A 38 13.35 -18.14 15.92
N GLY A 39 13.64 -18.32 14.63
CA GLY A 39 15.00 -18.20 14.09
C GLY A 39 15.49 -16.76 14.09
N GLU A 40 14.65 -15.82 13.67
CA GLU A 40 14.94 -14.39 13.64
C GLU A 40 15.00 -13.82 15.06
N PHE A 41 14.07 -14.23 15.93
CA PHE A 41 14.05 -13.81 17.32
C PHE A 41 15.38 -14.11 18.03
N ARG A 42 15.89 -15.35 17.90
CA ARG A 42 17.18 -15.76 18.47
C ARG A 42 18.37 -15.01 17.85
N GLN A 43 18.30 -14.70 16.55
CA GLN A 43 19.34 -13.92 15.89
C GLN A 43 19.41 -12.49 16.46
N ILE A 44 18.25 -11.85 16.64
CA ILE A 44 18.17 -10.50 17.22
C ILE A 44 18.63 -10.52 18.67
N GLU A 45 18.15 -11.47 19.47
CA GLU A 45 18.56 -11.63 20.87
C GLU A 45 20.09 -11.78 21.00
N ALA A 46 20.70 -12.62 20.16
CA ALA A 46 22.15 -12.80 20.12
C ALA A 46 22.90 -11.52 19.73
N HIS A 47 22.34 -10.69 18.83
CA HIS A 47 22.91 -9.40 18.47
C HIS A 47 22.80 -8.40 19.62
N LEU A 48 21.63 -8.29 20.27
CA LEU A 48 21.40 -7.39 21.40
C LEU A 48 22.32 -7.70 22.59
N ALA A 49 22.65 -8.98 22.81
CA ALA A 49 23.61 -9.40 23.82
C ALA A 49 25.06 -8.92 23.55
N ARG A 50 25.38 -8.59 22.29
CA ARG A 50 26.74 -8.20 21.85
C ARG A 50 26.86 -6.73 21.47
N CYS A 51 25.76 -6.10 21.06
CA CYS A 51 25.72 -4.71 20.59
C CYS A 51 25.01 -3.81 21.60
N ALA A 52 25.80 -3.04 22.36
CA ALA A 52 25.26 -2.11 23.35
C ALA A 52 24.41 -0.97 22.74
N ARG A 53 24.65 -0.59 21.47
CA ARG A 53 23.84 0.42 20.77
C ARG A 53 22.41 -0.09 20.55
N CYS A 54 22.27 -1.21 19.86
CA CYS A 54 20.96 -1.82 19.59
C CYS A 54 20.27 -2.25 20.89
N GLY A 55 21.03 -2.68 21.91
CA GLY A 55 20.49 -2.96 23.25
C GLY A 55 19.82 -1.74 23.91
N ARG A 56 20.44 -0.56 23.81
CA ARG A 56 19.84 0.69 24.32
C ARG A 56 18.61 1.11 23.52
N GLU A 57 18.67 1.02 22.19
CA GLU A 57 17.54 1.35 21.31
C GLU A 57 16.35 0.43 21.57
N ALA A 58 16.58 -0.88 21.72
CA ALA A 58 15.53 -1.84 22.08
C ALA A 58 14.92 -1.55 23.45
N ALA A 59 15.72 -1.13 24.44
CA ALA A 59 15.21 -0.75 25.75
C ALA A 59 14.34 0.52 25.69
N ALA A 60 14.79 1.55 24.96
CA ALA A 60 14.04 2.79 24.77
C ALA A 60 12.72 2.55 24.01
N LEU A 61 12.74 1.69 22.99
CA LEU A 61 11.54 1.32 22.25
C LEU A 61 10.55 0.54 23.12
N ARG A 62 11.03 -0.41 23.95
CA ARG A 62 10.17 -1.12 24.91
C ARG A 62 9.49 -0.18 25.88
N GLU A 63 10.22 0.80 26.41
CA GLU A 63 9.65 1.81 27.30
C GLU A 63 8.58 2.64 26.57
N THR A 64 8.85 3.03 25.32
CA THR A 64 7.90 3.78 24.50
C THR A 64 6.62 2.99 24.26
N VAL A 65 6.74 1.70 23.86
CA VAL A 65 5.60 0.80 23.65
C VAL A 65 4.81 0.61 24.95
N ALA A 66 5.48 0.41 26.08
CA ALA A 66 4.82 0.28 27.38
C ALA A 66 4.00 1.54 27.73
N ARG A 67 4.58 2.73 27.55
CA ARG A 67 3.86 4.00 27.77
C ARG A 67 2.66 4.16 26.86
N VAL A 68 2.78 3.78 25.57
CA VAL A 68 1.66 3.83 24.62
C VAL A 68 0.54 2.87 25.03
N ARG A 69 0.88 1.67 25.51
CA ARG A 69 -0.09 0.68 25.99
C ARG A 69 -0.79 1.09 27.28
N ASP A 70 -0.13 1.88 28.13
CA ASP A 70 -0.71 2.40 29.37
C ASP A 70 -1.70 3.56 29.15
N LEU A 71 -1.87 4.05 27.92
CA LEU A 71 -2.86 5.08 27.65
C LEU A 71 -4.29 4.56 27.92
N PRO A 72 -5.16 5.40 28.51
CA PRO A 72 -6.55 5.03 28.72
C PRO A 72 -7.25 4.80 27.39
N VAL A 73 -7.67 3.56 27.15
CA VAL A 73 -8.52 3.23 26.00
C VAL A 73 -9.91 3.79 26.27
N SER A 74 -10.32 4.78 25.49
CA SER A 74 -11.71 5.27 25.55
C SER A 74 -12.67 4.16 25.17
N ALA A 75 -13.80 4.07 25.88
CA ALA A 75 -14.89 3.20 25.48
C ALA A 75 -15.31 3.56 24.05
N VAL A 76 -15.40 2.54 23.19
CA VAL A 76 -15.96 2.68 21.85
C VAL A 76 -17.45 2.98 22.00
N PRO A 77 -18.00 4.02 21.33
CA PRO A 77 -19.44 4.31 21.39
C PRO A 77 -20.28 3.12 20.94
N ASP A 78 -21.37 2.85 21.66
CA ASP A 78 -22.34 1.83 21.28
C ASP A 78 -22.87 2.10 19.86
N GLY A 79 -22.91 1.06 19.01
CA GLY A 79 -23.39 1.16 17.63
C GLY A 79 -22.38 1.68 16.60
N LEU A 80 -21.14 2.01 16.99
CA LEU A 80 -20.10 2.39 16.01
C LEU A 80 -19.87 1.28 14.97
N LEU A 81 -19.78 0.04 15.42
CA LEU A 81 -19.55 -1.12 14.54
C LEU A 81 -20.75 -1.37 13.62
N ASP A 82 -21.97 -1.20 14.12
CA ASP A 82 -23.19 -1.34 13.31
C ASP A 82 -23.27 -0.24 12.25
N GLY A 83 -22.95 1.01 12.62
CA GLY A 83 -22.87 2.14 11.70
C GLY A 83 -21.80 1.93 10.62
N LEU A 84 -20.63 1.43 11.01
CA LEU A 84 -19.55 1.08 10.08
C LEU A 84 -19.98 -0.03 9.13
N ALA A 85 -20.58 -1.11 9.65
CA ALA A 85 -21.07 -2.22 8.85
C ALA A 85 -22.12 -1.76 7.84
N ALA A 86 -23.08 -0.93 8.26
CA ALA A 86 -24.09 -0.36 7.38
C ALA A 86 -23.49 0.54 6.30
N ALA A 87 -22.50 1.37 6.65
CA ALA A 87 -21.80 2.23 5.70
C ALA A 87 -21.01 1.43 4.66
N VAL A 88 -20.31 0.38 5.09
CA VAL A 88 -19.57 -0.54 4.20
C VAL A 88 -20.54 -1.25 3.26
N GLN A 89 -21.62 -1.83 3.78
CA GLN A 89 -22.65 -2.49 2.96
C GLN A 89 -23.26 -1.54 1.93
N LYS A 90 -23.56 -0.30 2.33
CA LYS A 90 -24.10 0.71 1.41
C LYS A 90 -23.12 1.03 0.27
N ARG A 91 -21.81 1.13 0.56
CA ARG A 91 -20.78 1.36 -0.48
C ARG A 91 -20.69 0.17 -1.44
N ILE A 92 -20.63 -1.05 -0.93
CA ILE A 92 -20.58 -2.27 -1.76
C ILE A 92 -21.82 -2.37 -2.66
N ALA A 93 -23.01 -2.11 -2.11
CA ALA A 93 -24.26 -2.14 -2.89
C ALA A 93 -24.37 -1.00 -3.93
N SER A 94 -23.67 0.11 -3.71
CA SER A 94 -23.67 1.26 -4.61
C SER A 94 -22.62 1.17 -5.71
N ASP A 95 -21.66 0.25 -5.59
CA ASP A 95 -20.61 0.03 -6.58
C ASP A 95 -21.19 -0.50 -7.91
N PRO A 96 -21.06 0.26 -9.02
CA PRO A 96 -21.53 -0.18 -10.34
C PRO A 96 -20.88 -1.48 -10.81
N ALA A 97 -19.64 -1.77 -10.37
CA ALA A 97 -18.92 -2.99 -10.76
C ALA A 97 -19.57 -4.28 -10.24
N HIS A 98 -20.34 -4.18 -9.15
CA HIS A 98 -21.03 -5.31 -8.53
C HIS A 98 -22.50 -5.45 -8.98
N ARG A 99 -22.99 -4.58 -9.87
CA ARG A 99 -24.32 -4.74 -10.44
C ARG A 99 -24.27 -5.82 -11.54
N PRO A 100 -25.12 -6.86 -11.47
CA PRO A 100 -25.17 -7.84 -12.54
C PRO A 100 -25.51 -7.12 -13.85
N PRO A 101 -24.82 -7.44 -14.95
CA PRO A 101 -25.04 -6.76 -16.22
C PRO A 101 -26.49 -6.94 -16.65
N PHE A 102 -27.06 -5.94 -17.32
CA PHE A 102 -28.49 -5.88 -17.64
C PHE A 102 -28.99 -7.13 -18.39
N TRP A 103 -28.12 -7.78 -19.18
CA TRP A 103 -28.43 -9.02 -19.90
C TRP A 103 -28.69 -10.20 -18.96
N GLN A 104 -28.04 -10.31 -17.80
CA GLN A 104 -28.32 -11.36 -16.82
C GLN A 104 -29.69 -11.16 -16.17
N ARG A 105 -30.08 -9.91 -15.94
CA ARG A 105 -31.43 -9.58 -15.44
C ARG A 105 -32.50 -9.95 -16.47
N LEU A 106 -32.24 -9.68 -17.75
CA LEU A 106 -33.13 -10.01 -18.85
C LEU A 106 -33.21 -11.54 -19.08
N ALA A 107 -32.08 -12.25 -18.99
CA ALA A 107 -32.03 -13.71 -19.10
C ALA A 107 -32.83 -14.41 -17.99
N ARG A 108 -32.78 -13.88 -16.75
CA ARG A 108 -33.62 -14.37 -15.65
C ARG A 108 -35.11 -14.10 -15.86
N TRP A 109 -35.46 -12.96 -16.44
CA TRP A 109 -36.85 -12.62 -16.75
C TRP A 109 -37.41 -13.53 -17.84
N ILE A 110 -36.65 -13.77 -18.92
CA ILE A 110 -37.08 -14.62 -20.04
C ILE A 110 -37.03 -16.11 -19.67
N GLY A 111 -36.02 -16.54 -18.91
CA GLY A 111 -35.87 -17.93 -18.44
C GLY A 111 -36.87 -18.35 -17.37
N GLY A 112 -37.61 -17.40 -16.79
CA GLY A 112 -38.69 -17.64 -15.84
C GLY A 112 -40.09 -17.73 -16.45
N LEU A 113 -40.25 -17.51 -17.77
CA LEU A 113 -41.54 -17.67 -18.45
C LEU A 113 -41.78 -19.15 -18.78
N PRO A 114 -42.75 -19.83 -18.12
CA PRO A 114 -43.12 -21.18 -18.49
C PRO A 114 -43.78 -21.16 -19.87
N GLY A 115 -43.10 -21.71 -20.88
CA GLY A 115 -43.60 -21.78 -22.27
C GLY A 115 -42.63 -21.30 -23.34
N LEU A 116 -41.53 -20.62 -22.97
CA LEU A 116 -40.42 -20.29 -23.87
C LEU A 116 -39.28 -21.32 -23.74
N GLN A 117 -39.60 -22.61 -23.82
CA GLN A 117 -38.55 -23.58 -24.15
C GLN A 117 -38.17 -23.35 -25.62
N PRO A 118 -36.88 -23.19 -25.96
CA PRO A 118 -36.48 -23.05 -27.35
C PRO A 118 -36.80 -24.36 -28.08
N VAL A 119 -37.93 -24.40 -28.77
CA VAL A 119 -38.18 -25.42 -29.79
C VAL A 119 -37.10 -25.22 -30.85
N PRO A 120 -36.30 -26.23 -31.20
CA PRO A 120 -35.12 -26.10 -32.09
C PRO A 120 -35.46 -25.58 -33.51
N ALA A 121 -36.74 -25.44 -33.85
CA ALA A 121 -37.21 -24.90 -35.12
C ALA A 121 -37.18 -23.36 -35.21
N VAL A 122 -37.12 -22.63 -34.08
CA VAL A 122 -37.21 -21.14 -34.08
C VAL A 122 -35.83 -20.47 -34.22
N SER A 123 -34.74 -21.19 -33.99
CA SER A 123 -33.37 -20.64 -34.06
C SER A 123 -32.92 -20.24 -35.47
N ALA A 124 -33.43 -20.91 -36.52
CA ALA A 124 -33.05 -20.62 -37.89
C ALA A 124 -33.61 -19.29 -38.42
N ALA A 125 -34.88 -18.97 -38.08
CA ALA A 125 -35.54 -17.75 -38.55
C ALA A 125 -34.99 -16.49 -37.85
N ALA A 126 -34.66 -16.57 -36.56
CA ALA A 126 -34.07 -15.46 -35.82
C ALA A 126 -32.61 -15.18 -36.26
N ALA A 127 -31.83 -16.23 -36.53
CA ALA A 127 -30.47 -16.10 -37.05
C ALA A 127 -30.48 -15.49 -38.47
N LEU A 128 -31.39 -15.93 -39.35
CA LEU A 128 -31.56 -15.31 -40.67
C LEU A 128 -32.03 -13.85 -40.57
N GLY A 129 -32.97 -13.54 -39.68
CA GLY A 129 -33.45 -12.18 -39.46
C GLY A 129 -32.34 -11.24 -38.98
N LEU A 130 -31.50 -11.70 -38.05
CA LEU A 130 -30.35 -10.93 -37.56
C LEU A 130 -29.28 -10.76 -38.65
N LEU A 131 -28.96 -11.81 -39.41
CA LEU A 131 -28.02 -11.73 -40.54
C LEU A 131 -28.52 -10.82 -41.65
N LEU A 132 -29.82 -10.84 -41.96
CA LEU A 132 -30.44 -9.98 -42.98
C LEU A 132 -30.43 -8.51 -42.53
N ALA A 133 -30.73 -8.23 -41.26
CA ALA A 133 -30.67 -6.89 -40.69
C ALA A 133 -29.24 -6.33 -40.68
N ILE A 134 -28.24 -7.16 -40.38
CA ILE A 134 -26.82 -6.78 -40.41
C ILE A 134 -26.34 -6.59 -41.85
N GLY A 135 -26.75 -7.45 -42.78
CA GLY A 135 -26.36 -7.39 -44.20
C GLY A 135 -26.94 -6.19 -44.95
N LEU A 136 -28.16 -5.75 -44.61
CA LEU A 136 -28.78 -4.57 -45.22
C LEU A 136 -28.27 -3.24 -44.65
N GLY A 137 -27.70 -3.24 -43.44
CA GLY A 137 -27.13 -2.03 -42.80
C GLY A 137 -25.67 -1.74 -43.16
N GLN A 138 -24.99 -2.68 -43.82
CA GLN A 138 -23.59 -2.54 -44.23
C GLN A 138 -23.51 -2.28 -45.73
N GLY A 139 -23.74 -1.02 -46.15
CA GLY A 139 -23.37 -0.58 -47.49
C GLY A 139 -21.90 -0.92 -47.81
N PRO A 140 -21.52 -1.02 -49.10
CA PRO A 140 -20.22 -1.54 -49.50
C PRO A 140 -19.10 -0.72 -48.85
N ARG A 141 -18.49 -1.27 -47.81
CA ARG A 141 -17.34 -0.65 -47.15
C ARG A 141 -16.17 -0.75 -48.10
N VAL A 142 -15.77 0.39 -48.63
CA VAL A 142 -14.55 0.54 -49.42
C VAL A 142 -13.39 0.05 -48.56
N PRO A 143 -12.65 -1.00 -48.98
CA PRO A 143 -11.50 -1.50 -48.22
C PRO A 143 -10.47 -0.38 -48.04
N HIS A 144 -10.25 0.06 -46.80
CA HIS A 144 -9.09 0.89 -46.49
C HIS A 144 -7.85 0.00 -46.57
N ALA A 145 -6.91 0.37 -47.45
CA ALA A 145 -5.60 -0.26 -47.50
C ALA A 145 -4.88 -0.04 -46.14
N PRO A 146 -4.26 -1.09 -45.57
CA PRO A 146 -3.60 -0.97 -44.27
C PRO A 146 -2.34 -0.12 -44.40
N SER A 147 -2.26 1.00 -43.68
CA SER A 147 -0.98 1.68 -43.41
C SER A 147 -0.21 0.84 -42.40
N THR A 148 0.87 0.24 -42.88
CA THR A 148 1.86 -0.48 -42.10
C THR A 148 2.58 0.50 -41.17
N GLY A 149 2.35 0.38 -39.86
CA GLY A 149 3.07 1.13 -38.84
C GLY A 149 2.13 1.90 -37.93
N ASP A 150 1.59 1.21 -36.92
CA ASP A 150 1.19 1.74 -35.59
C ASP A 150 0.16 0.79 -34.98
N GLY A 151 0.64 -0.26 -34.29
CA GLY A 151 -0.29 -1.25 -33.75
C GLY A 151 0.29 -2.25 -32.75
N VAL A 152 1.37 -1.92 -32.04
CA VAL A 152 1.90 -2.81 -30.97
C VAL A 152 1.98 -2.12 -29.60
N VAL A 153 1.58 -0.85 -29.46
CA VAL A 153 1.60 -0.14 -28.16
C VAL A 153 0.26 0.51 -27.87
N ALA A 154 -0.78 -0.28 -27.61
CA ALA A 154 -2.07 0.25 -27.16
C ALA A 154 -2.82 -0.61 -26.13
N ALA A 155 -2.29 -1.78 -25.75
CA ALA A 155 -3.01 -2.69 -24.85
C ALA A 155 -2.48 -2.73 -23.40
N GLU A 156 -1.25 -2.29 -23.13
CA GLU A 156 -0.65 -2.40 -21.78
C GLU A 156 -0.47 -1.09 -21.02
N SER A 157 -0.64 0.07 -21.67
CA SER A 157 -0.42 1.38 -21.02
C SER A 157 -1.61 1.91 -20.20
N LEU A 158 -2.76 1.21 -20.18
CA LEU A 158 -3.95 1.67 -19.45
C LEU A 158 -4.06 1.16 -18.00
N SER A 159 -3.20 0.25 -17.56
CA SER A 159 -3.24 -0.32 -16.19
C SER A 159 -2.31 0.37 -15.20
N ILE A 160 -1.27 1.06 -15.68
CA ILE A 160 -0.32 1.78 -14.83
C ILE A 160 -0.86 3.18 -14.45
N ALA A 161 -1.69 3.78 -15.29
CA ALA A 161 -2.27 5.12 -15.05
C ALA A 161 -3.37 5.14 -13.97
N GLN A 162 -3.97 4.00 -13.62
CA GLN A 162 -5.07 3.95 -12.64
C GLN A 162 -4.58 3.94 -11.18
N ASN A 163 -3.26 3.78 -10.94
CA ASN A 163 -2.67 3.79 -9.59
C ASN A 163 -1.80 5.04 -9.30
N LEU A 164 -1.75 6.01 -10.21
CA LEU A 164 -1.01 7.26 -10.01
C LEU A 164 -1.79 8.31 -9.19
N ASP A 165 -3.09 8.09 -8.98
CA ASP A 165 -3.97 8.95 -8.16
C ASP A 165 -3.65 8.88 -6.65
N LEU A 166 -2.87 7.87 -6.21
CA LEU A 166 -2.48 7.70 -4.81
C LEU A 166 -1.25 8.53 -4.41
N LEU A 167 -0.53 9.12 -5.38
CA LEU A 167 0.61 10.00 -5.10
C LEU A 167 0.24 11.48 -5.02
N GLU A 168 -0.96 11.88 -5.48
CA GLU A 168 -1.49 13.25 -5.25
C GLU A 168 -1.80 13.52 -3.76
N GLN A 169 -1.91 12.48 -2.95
CA GLN A 169 -2.13 12.63 -1.50
C GLN A 169 -0.83 12.84 -0.69
N PHE A 170 0.34 12.77 -1.33
CA PHE A 170 1.63 13.04 -0.69
C PHE A 170 2.12 14.49 -0.81
N ASP A 171 1.41 15.37 -1.53
CA ASP A 171 1.69 16.82 -1.54
C ASP A 171 1.25 17.55 -0.25
N LEU A 172 0.64 16.83 0.70
CA LEU A 172 0.26 17.36 2.02
C LEU A 172 1.41 17.43 3.05
N LEU A 173 2.67 17.39 2.59
CA LEU A 173 3.85 17.64 3.43
C LEU A 173 4.69 18.85 2.97
N GLU A 174 4.20 19.69 2.04
CA GLU A 174 4.80 21.03 1.82
C GLU A 174 4.34 22.07 2.86
N GLU A 175 3.22 21.82 3.56
CA GLU A 175 2.70 22.72 4.61
C GLU A 175 3.33 22.51 6.00
N LEU A 176 4.52 21.89 6.06
CA LEU A 176 5.36 21.88 7.27
C LEU A 176 6.14 23.18 7.49
N ASP A 177 5.93 24.21 6.66
CA ASP A 177 6.46 25.56 6.88
C ASP A 177 5.75 26.30 8.04
N VAL A 178 4.67 25.73 8.61
CA VAL A 178 3.94 26.31 9.75
C VAL A 178 4.51 25.87 11.12
N LEU A 179 5.40 24.88 11.19
CA LEU A 179 6.01 24.46 12.45
C LEU A 179 7.27 25.24 12.86
N GLU A 180 7.82 26.14 12.02
CA GLU A 180 8.98 26.96 12.39
C GLU A 180 8.69 28.07 13.41
N GLN A 181 7.41 28.42 13.63
CA GLN A 181 7.04 29.53 14.52
C GLN A 181 6.52 29.11 15.88
N LEU A 182 6.54 27.82 16.22
CA LEU A 182 6.28 27.39 17.60
C LEU A 182 7.51 27.73 18.46
N PRO A 183 7.40 28.68 19.42
CA PRO A 183 8.51 29.10 20.29
C PRO A 183 8.94 28.02 21.31
N LEU A 184 8.52 26.78 21.10
CA LEU A 184 8.46 25.70 22.09
C LEU A 184 9.71 24.83 22.12
N LEU A 185 10.73 25.13 21.31
CA LEU A 185 12.07 24.51 21.39
C LEU A 185 13.21 25.54 21.51
N ARG A 186 12.96 26.73 22.06
CA ARG A 186 14.05 27.58 22.55
C ARG A 186 14.46 27.10 23.94
N SER A 187 15.19 25.98 23.98
CA SER A 187 15.92 25.56 25.17
C SER A 187 16.99 26.62 25.49
N PRO A 188 16.98 27.27 26.66
CA PRO A 188 18.05 28.17 27.04
C PRO A 188 19.21 27.33 27.58
N ALA A 189 19.97 26.72 26.69
CA ALA A 189 21.25 26.10 27.04
C ALA A 189 22.39 26.96 26.51
N GLY A 190 22.94 27.76 27.43
CA GLY A 190 24.38 27.89 27.55
C GLY A 190 25.05 28.91 26.62
N ASP A 191 25.61 29.91 27.31
CA ASP A 191 26.85 30.60 26.96
C ASP A 191 26.69 31.92 26.19
N GLN A 192 26.71 33.02 26.94
CA GLN A 192 27.73 34.05 26.74
C GLN A 192 28.15 34.63 28.11
N ALA A 193 29.26 34.08 28.59
CA ALA A 193 30.39 34.77 29.16
C ALA A 193 30.41 36.33 29.13
N VAL A 194 30.82 36.90 30.27
CA VAL A 194 31.89 37.93 30.38
C VAL A 194 31.53 39.43 30.18
N LYS A 195 31.81 40.20 31.26
CA LYS A 195 32.23 41.62 31.38
C LYS A 195 31.18 42.75 31.30
N ARG A 196 30.85 43.33 32.46
CA ARG A 196 31.20 44.70 32.97
C ARG A 196 30.13 45.24 33.91
N GLY A 197 30.55 45.69 35.09
CA GLY A 197 29.74 46.35 36.11
C GLY A 197 30.36 46.17 37.48
#